data_AF-A0ABD2ER46-F1
#
_entry.id   AF-A0ABD2ER46-F1
#
_cell.length_a   1.000
_cell.length_b   1.000
_cell.length_c   1.000
_cell.angle_alpha   90.00
_cell.angle_beta   90.00
_cell.angle_gamma   90.00
#
_symmetry.space_group_name_H-M   'P 1'
#
loop_
_entity.id
_entity.type
_entity.pdbx_description
1 polymer ?
#
loop_
_entity_poly.entity_id
_entity_poly.type
_entity_poly.pdbx_seq_one_letter_code
_entity_poly.pdbx_strand_id
1 'polypeptide(L)'
;MWIKALQESKSSPETQDLYCLNESSKNIPLANLQIPNCGLPSANLAAPNLTVEEGKSITLSCSVAGDPVPVMYWDVGNLVSKHMNETNNTQGSLRITNISSDDSGKQISCVAENLVGEDQDSVNLTVHFAPTITFLESPTSDHHWCIPFTVKGNPKPALQWFYNGAILNESKYICTKIHVTNHTEYHGCLQLDNPTHMNNGDYTLIAKNEYGKDEKQISAHFMGWPGIDDGANPNYPDVIYEDYGTAANDIGDTTNRSNPSTGVADTTGREHLSVYAVVVIASVVGFCLLVMLFLLKLARHSKFGMKGFVLFHKIPLDG
;
A
#
# COMPACT_ATOMS: atom_id res chain seq x y z
N MET A 1 42.88 0.57 41.12
CA MET A 1 43.42 1.24 39.91
C MET A 1 43.19 2.73 40.09
N TRP A 2 44.24 3.52 40.30
CA TRP A 2 44.11 4.95 40.60
C TRP A 2 44.40 5.72 39.32
N ILE A 3 43.36 5.98 38.51
CA ILE A 3 43.51 6.81 37.32
C ILE A 3 43.52 8.27 37.78
N LYS A 4 44.64 8.96 37.61
CA LYS A 4 44.67 10.42 37.67
C LYS A 4 44.47 10.95 36.26
N ALA A 5 43.38 11.69 36.05
CA ALA A 5 43.17 12.43 34.81
C ALA A 5 44.08 13.66 34.80
N LEU A 6 44.89 13.80 33.76
CA LEU A 6 45.68 15.01 33.50
C LEU A 6 44.98 15.78 32.38
N GLN A 7 44.58 17.02 32.67
CA GLN A 7 43.99 17.93 31.69
C GLN A 7 45.03 19.00 31.35
N GLU A 8 45.41 19.10 30.07
CA GLU A 8 46.16 20.26 29.61
C GLU A 8 45.21 21.46 29.47
N SER A 9 45.44 22.51 30.25
CA SER A 9 44.68 23.76 30.13
C SER A 9 45.14 24.52 28.89
N LYS A 10 44.56 24.23 27.72
CA LYS A 10 44.69 25.05 26.52
C LYS A 10 43.58 26.11 26.46
N SER A 11 43.86 27.21 25.76
CA SER A 11 42.98 28.39 25.66
C SER A 11 41.67 28.15 24.91
N SER A 12 41.55 27.06 24.14
CA SER A 12 40.33 26.66 23.43
C SER A 12 39.83 25.30 23.91
N PRO A 13 38.55 25.18 24.31
CA PRO A 13 37.95 23.91 24.75
C PRO A 13 37.92 22.84 23.65
N GLU A 14 37.94 23.23 22.37
CA GLU A 14 37.95 22.30 21.22
C GLU A 14 39.32 21.64 20.98
N THR A 15 40.37 22.09 21.68
CA THR A 15 41.74 21.57 21.55
C THR A 15 42.26 20.90 22.82
N GLN A 16 41.38 20.66 23.80
CA GLN A 16 41.73 19.99 25.05
C GLN A 16 41.92 18.50 24.81
N ASP A 17 43.14 18.02 25.02
CA ASP A 17 43.47 16.61 24.99
C ASP A 17 43.43 16.05 26.42
N LEU A 18 42.67 14.98 26.65
CA LEU A 18 42.64 14.27 27.93
C LEU A 18 43.62 13.09 27.91
N TYR A 19 44.40 12.96 28.98
CA TYR A 19 45.34 11.85 29.16
C TYR A 19 45.11 11.13 30.50
N CYS A 20 45.31 9.81 30.49
CA CYS A 20 45.41 9.01 31.69
C CYS A 20 46.88 8.75 32.04
N LEU A 21 47.22 8.86 33.32
CA LEU A 21 48.50 8.42 33.85
C LEU A 21 48.38 6.97 34.33
N ASN A 22 49.21 6.07 33.79
CA ASN A 22 49.32 4.71 34.31
C ASN A 22 50.33 4.64 35.48
N GLU A 23 50.51 3.46 36.09
CA GLU A 23 51.43 3.24 37.23
C GLU A 23 52.90 3.58 36.91
N SER A 24 53.28 3.61 35.63
CA SER A 24 54.60 4.05 35.15
C SER A 24 54.68 5.56 34.82
N SER A 25 53.67 6.36 35.19
CA SER A 25 53.57 7.80 34.89
C SER A 25 53.61 8.14 33.40
N LYS A 26 53.21 7.20 32.52
CA LYS A 26 53.16 7.44 31.08
C LYS A 26 51.79 8.02 30.71
N ASN A 27 51.78 9.11 29.96
CA ASN A 27 50.56 9.69 29.38
C ASN A 27 50.04 8.77 28.27
N ILE A 28 48.81 8.28 28.43
CA ILE A 28 48.07 7.55 27.40
C ILE A 28 46.91 8.45 26.97
N PRO A 29 46.79 8.82 25.68
CA PRO A 29 45.62 9.53 25.17
C PRO A 29 44.36 8.72 25.51
N LEU A 30 43.29 9.35 25.99
CA LEU A 30 42.06 8.62 26.33
C LEU A 30 41.51 7.80 25.15
N ALA A 31 41.69 8.28 23.91
CA ALA A 31 41.28 7.57 22.69
C ALA A 31 42.00 6.22 22.48
N ASN A 32 43.18 6.04 23.09
CA ASN A 32 43.98 4.82 22.99
C ASN A 32 43.85 3.93 24.24
N LEU A 33 42.96 4.29 25.17
CA LEU A 33 42.72 3.51 26.37
C LEU A 33 41.80 2.33 26.01
N GLN A 34 42.37 1.13 25.92
CA GLN A 34 41.58 -0.10 25.79
C GLN A 34 40.87 -0.38 27.13
N ILE A 35 39.56 -0.15 27.18
CA ILE A 35 38.74 -0.52 28.33
C ILE A 35 38.49 -2.03 28.22
N PRO A 36 38.97 -2.85 29.18
CA PRO A 36 38.70 -4.27 29.16
C PRO A 36 37.19 -4.53 29.30
N ASN A 37 36.67 -5.54 28.60
CA ASN A 37 35.23 -5.84 28.55
C ASN A 37 34.39 -4.69 27.97
N CYS A 38 34.89 -4.04 26.90
CA CYS A 38 34.24 -2.91 26.24
C CYS A 38 34.27 -3.01 24.70
N GLY A 39 34.05 -4.22 24.17
CA GLY A 39 33.87 -4.51 22.75
C GLY A 39 32.38 -4.55 22.38
N LEU A 40 32.02 -3.83 21.32
CA LEU A 40 30.69 -3.93 20.72
C LEU A 40 30.42 -5.36 20.24
N PRO A 41 29.15 -5.82 20.32
CA PRO A 41 28.79 -7.11 19.77
C PRO A 41 28.80 -7.07 18.24
N SER A 42 28.81 -8.25 17.63
CA SER A 42 28.63 -8.45 16.20
C SER A 42 27.76 -9.67 15.95
N ALA A 43 26.78 -9.54 15.07
CA ALA A 43 25.97 -10.64 14.57
C ALA A 43 26.34 -10.98 13.12
N ASN A 44 26.36 -12.27 12.78
CA ASN A 44 26.64 -12.74 11.42
C ASN A 44 25.68 -13.87 11.06
N LEU A 45 24.74 -13.56 10.19
CA LEU A 45 23.72 -14.46 9.68
C LEU A 45 24.18 -15.12 8.39
N ALA A 46 24.22 -16.44 8.35
CA ALA A 46 24.64 -17.21 7.18
C ALA A 46 23.51 -17.33 6.13
N ALA A 47 22.94 -16.22 5.67
CA ALA A 47 21.90 -16.20 4.65
C ALA A 47 21.75 -14.82 3.95
N PRO A 48 22.57 -14.49 2.93
CA PRO A 48 22.47 -13.20 2.25
C PRO A 48 21.22 -13.05 1.37
N ASN A 49 20.67 -14.15 0.84
CA ASN A 49 19.42 -14.18 0.05
C ASN A 49 18.63 -15.44 0.40
N LEU A 50 17.42 -15.30 0.95
CA LEU A 50 16.61 -16.42 1.39
C LEU A 50 15.34 -16.54 0.54
N THR A 51 15.34 -17.51 -0.38
CA THR A 51 14.18 -17.84 -1.20
C THR A 51 13.79 -19.29 -0.99
N VAL A 52 12.51 -19.55 -0.71
CA VAL A 52 12.01 -20.88 -0.36
C VAL A 52 10.67 -21.12 -1.02
N GLU A 53 10.39 -22.36 -1.42
CA GLU A 53 9.06 -22.76 -1.91
C GLU A 53 8.11 -23.02 -0.73
N GLU A 54 6.84 -22.63 -0.88
CA GLU A 54 5.78 -22.87 0.10
C GLU A 54 5.70 -24.35 0.53
N GLY A 55 5.41 -24.57 1.81
CA GLY A 55 5.35 -25.89 2.44
C GLY A 55 6.72 -26.50 2.76
N LYS A 56 7.83 -25.94 2.24
CA LYS A 56 9.18 -26.40 2.61
C LYS A 56 9.61 -25.86 3.97
N SER A 57 10.73 -26.40 4.46
CA SER A 57 11.34 -26.00 5.73
C SER A 57 12.77 -25.54 5.50
N ILE A 58 13.25 -24.62 6.34
CA ILE A 58 14.62 -24.10 6.30
C ILE A 58 15.24 -24.10 7.69
N THR A 59 16.57 -23.97 7.72
CA THR A 59 17.32 -23.73 8.95
C THR A 59 18.35 -22.65 8.69
N LEU A 60 18.22 -21.54 9.42
CA LEU A 60 19.17 -20.44 9.41
C LEU A 60 20.18 -20.65 10.52
N SER A 61 21.43 -20.26 10.28
CA SER A 61 22.51 -20.30 11.27
C SER A 61 23.07 -18.91 11.45
N CYS A 62 23.32 -18.53 12.70
CA CYS A 62 23.95 -17.25 13.02
C CYS A 62 25.05 -17.46 14.07
N SER A 63 26.09 -16.64 13.99
CA SER A 63 27.15 -16.57 14.99
C SER A 63 27.27 -15.16 15.53
N VAL A 64 27.49 -15.02 16.83
CA VAL A 64 27.66 -13.73 17.50
C VAL A 64 29.00 -13.67 18.23
N ALA A 65 29.59 -12.48 18.29
CA ALA A 65 30.84 -12.20 18.98
C ALA A 65 30.76 -10.86 19.73
N GLY A 66 31.57 -10.67 20.78
CA GLY A 66 31.60 -9.43 21.55
C GLY A 66 32.34 -9.62 22.88
N ASP A 67 32.73 -8.52 23.51
CA ASP A 67 33.38 -8.54 24.83
C ASP A 67 32.78 -7.47 25.76
N PRO A 68 31.89 -7.81 26.70
CA PRO A 68 31.57 -9.16 27.16
C PRO A 68 30.81 -9.97 26.12
N VAL A 69 30.84 -11.30 26.28
CA VAL A 69 30.10 -12.25 25.44
C VAL A 69 28.63 -11.82 25.35
N PRO A 70 28.10 -11.57 24.15
CA PRO A 70 26.73 -11.11 23.99
C PRO A 70 25.72 -12.21 24.23
N VAL A 71 24.49 -11.82 24.57
CA VAL A 71 23.31 -12.66 24.51
C VAL A 71 22.79 -12.66 23.08
N MET A 72 22.49 -13.86 22.58
CA MET A 72 21.96 -14.07 21.24
C MET A 72 20.46 -14.34 21.28
N TYR A 73 19.70 -13.69 20.41
CA TYR A 73 18.29 -14.02 20.18
C TYR A 73 17.90 -13.79 18.71
N TRP A 74 16.75 -14.35 18.33
CA TRP A 74 16.18 -14.20 16.99
C TRP A 74 14.97 -13.28 17.07
N ASP A 75 14.94 -12.25 16.22
CA ASP A 75 13.74 -11.49 15.91
C ASP A 75 13.15 -12.03 14.60
N VAL A 76 11.97 -12.63 14.71
CA VAL A 76 11.25 -13.28 13.61
C VAL A 76 9.99 -12.50 13.22
N GLY A 77 9.79 -11.30 13.79
CA GLY A 77 8.62 -10.48 13.56
C GLY A 77 7.30 -11.25 13.79
N ASN A 78 6.41 -11.18 12.80
CA ASN A 78 5.08 -11.81 12.83
C ASN A 78 4.98 -13.02 11.90
N LEU A 79 6.04 -13.83 11.76
CA LEU A 79 6.00 -15.09 11.00
C LEU A 79 4.82 -15.98 11.47
N VAL A 80 3.99 -16.42 10.52
CA VAL A 80 2.86 -17.34 10.82
C VAL A 80 3.30 -18.79 10.84
N SER A 81 4.40 -19.11 10.15
CA SER A 81 4.97 -20.46 10.14
C SER A 81 5.57 -20.85 11.48
N LYS A 82 5.43 -22.14 11.82
CA LYS A 82 6.00 -22.70 13.04
C LYS A 82 7.52 -22.63 12.98
N HIS A 83 8.11 -22.12 14.05
CA HIS A 83 9.55 -21.96 14.17
C HIS A 83 10.04 -22.42 15.53
N MET A 84 11.29 -22.85 15.56
CA MET A 84 12.00 -23.29 16.76
C MET A 84 13.44 -22.79 16.67
N ASN A 85 13.94 -22.21 17.76
CA ASN A 85 15.32 -21.78 17.85
C ASN A 85 16.09 -22.65 18.84
N GLU A 86 17.36 -22.87 18.52
CA GLU A 86 18.34 -23.46 19.43
C GLU A 86 19.49 -22.49 19.51
N THR A 87 19.65 -21.81 20.65
CA THR A 87 20.70 -20.82 20.87
C THR A 87 21.67 -21.30 21.95
N ASN A 88 22.95 -21.07 21.71
CA ASN A 88 24.03 -21.10 22.68
C ASN A 88 24.61 -19.67 22.79
N ASN A 89 25.59 -19.45 23.68
CA ASN A 89 26.14 -18.12 23.96
C ASN A 89 26.75 -17.40 22.73
N THR A 90 27.23 -18.12 21.71
CA THR A 90 27.91 -17.52 20.54
C THR A 90 27.41 -18.02 19.19
N GLN A 91 26.49 -18.99 19.18
CA GLN A 91 25.96 -19.60 17.97
C GLN A 91 24.51 -20.00 18.18
N GLY A 92 23.73 -19.92 17.11
CA GLY A 92 22.33 -20.29 17.17
C GLY A 92 21.80 -20.73 15.81
N SER A 93 20.78 -21.57 15.85
CA SER A 93 20.03 -22.00 14.68
C SER A 93 18.55 -21.68 14.83
N LEU A 94 17.91 -21.32 13.73
CA LEU A 94 16.48 -21.07 13.64
C LEU A 94 15.89 -21.96 12.55
N ARG A 95 15.06 -22.91 12.96
CA ARG A 95 14.35 -23.81 12.05
C ARG A 95 12.92 -23.33 11.85
N ILE A 96 12.54 -23.06 10.61
CA ILE A 96 11.18 -22.67 10.20
C ILE A 96 10.61 -23.80 9.37
N THR A 97 9.41 -24.26 9.70
CA THR A 97 8.79 -25.45 9.10
C THR A 97 7.46 -25.14 8.45
N ASN A 98 7.19 -25.83 7.34
CA ASN A 98 5.97 -25.67 6.54
C ASN A 98 5.69 -24.18 6.24
N ILE A 99 6.63 -23.54 5.53
CA ILE A 99 6.61 -22.10 5.27
C ILE A 99 5.36 -21.71 4.49
N SER A 100 4.62 -20.72 4.98
CA SER A 100 3.43 -20.13 4.35
C SER A 100 3.77 -19.04 3.34
N SER A 101 2.97 -18.89 2.29
CA SER A 101 3.03 -17.73 1.38
C SER A 101 2.91 -16.38 2.10
N ASP A 102 2.18 -16.32 3.22
CA ASP A 102 1.97 -15.09 4.01
C ASP A 102 3.22 -14.64 4.77
N ASP A 103 4.29 -15.44 4.77
CA ASP A 103 5.58 -15.09 5.34
C ASP A 103 6.54 -14.42 4.34
N SER A 104 6.16 -14.34 3.06
CA SER A 104 6.95 -13.66 2.05
C SER A 104 7.05 -12.15 2.34
N GLY A 105 8.25 -11.60 2.20
CA GLY A 105 8.57 -10.20 2.47
C GLY A 105 8.88 -9.89 3.94
N LYS A 106 8.72 -10.85 4.86
CA LYS A 106 9.06 -10.66 6.27
C LYS A 106 10.57 -10.71 6.48
N GLN A 107 11.06 -9.84 7.36
CA GLN A 107 12.45 -9.80 7.78
C GLN A 107 12.68 -10.74 8.97
N ILE A 108 13.79 -11.45 8.95
CA ILE A 108 14.28 -12.29 10.04
C ILE A 108 15.65 -11.76 10.43
N SER A 109 15.84 -11.46 11.71
CA SER A 109 17.06 -10.87 12.25
C SER A 109 17.65 -11.74 13.34
N CYS A 110 18.97 -11.88 13.30
CA CYS A 110 19.76 -12.41 14.39
C CYS A 110 20.36 -11.22 15.15
N VAL A 111 20.13 -11.17 16.47
CA VAL A 111 20.52 -10.03 17.31
C VAL A 111 21.53 -10.48 18.36
N ALA A 112 22.57 -9.67 18.54
CA ALA A 112 23.63 -9.84 19.52
C ALA A 112 23.65 -8.63 20.46
N GLU A 113 23.37 -8.84 21.74
CA GLU A 113 23.27 -7.75 22.72
C GLU A 113 24.25 -7.97 23.89
N ASN A 114 25.02 -6.95 24.25
CA ASN A 114 25.81 -6.93 25.48
C ASN A 114 25.69 -5.57 26.19
N LEU A 115 26.38 -5.41 27.32
CA LEU A 115 26.31 -4.16 28.10
C LEU A 115 26.91 -2.93 27.40
N VAL A 116 27.64 -3.12 26.29
CA VAL A 116 28.26 -2.06 25.49
C VAL A 116 27.30 -1.59 24.39
N GLY A 117 26.48 -2.49 23.84
CA GLY A 117 25.51 -2.17 22.80
C GLY A 117 24.85 -3.40 22.17
N GLU A 118 24.31 -3.21 20.98
CA GLU A 118 23.59 -4.21 20.19
C GLU A 118 24.05 -4.16 18.73
N ASP A 119 24.11 -5.32 18.09
CA ASP A 119 24.30 -5.46 16.64
C ASP A 119 23.33 -6.52 16.09
N GLN A 120 22.90 -6.35 14.83
CA GLN A 120 21.98 -7.27 14.19
C GLN A 120 22.31 -7.52 12.72
N ASP A 121 22.10 -8.76 12.28
CA ASP A 121 22.18 -9.14 10.87
C ASP A 121 20.85 -9.75 10.42
N SER A 122 20.37 -9.35 9.24
CA SER A 122 18.96 -9.52 8.83
C SER A 122 18.83 -10.03 7.41
N VAL A 123 17.83 -10.88 7.16
CA VAL A 123 17.48 -11.40 5.84
C VAL A 123 15.98 -11.26 5.57
N ASN A 124 15.62 -10.92 4.34
CA ASN A 124 14.22 -10.92 3.90
C ASN A 124 13.86 -12.30 3.31
N LEU A 125 12.82 -12.93 3.84
CA LEU A 125 12.30 -14.20 3.36
C LEU A 125 11.45 -13.96 2.10
N THR A 126 11.82 -14.60 0.99
CA THR A 126 10.99 -14.65 -0.23
C THR A 126 10.38 -16.03 -0.35
N VAL A 127 9.05 -16.13 -0.38
CA VAL A 127 8.36 -17.42 -0.55
C VAL A 127 7.81 -17.53 -1.95
N HIS A 128 8.14 -18.61 -2.66
CA HIS A 128 7.58 -18.96 -3.96
C HIS A 128 6.39 -19.92 -3.81
N PHE A 129 5.28 -19.62 -4.49
CA PHE A 129 4.04 -20.36 -4.40
C PHE A 129 3.18 -20.17 -5.67
N ALA A 130 2.27 -21.12 -5.91
CA ALA A 130 1.33 -21.06 -7.02
C ALA A 130 0.37 -19.86 -6.86
N PRO A 131 -0.13 -19.27 -7.96
CA PRO A 131 -1.07 -18.18 -7.85
C PRO A 131 -2.42 -18.65 -7.29
N THR A 132 -3.14 -17.74 -6.65
CA THR A 132 -4.50 -17.94 -6.16
C THR A 132 -5.32 -16.68 -6.42
N ILE A 133 -6.46 -16.84 -7.07
CA ILE A 133 -7.42 -15.76 -7.36
C ILE A 133 -8.30 -15.60 -6.12
N THR A 134 -7.95 -14.67 -5.24
CA THR A 134 -8.66 -14.45 -3.97
C THR A 134 -9.96 -13.67 -4.16
N PHE A 135 -10.05 -12.85 -5.22
CA PHE A 135 -11.22 -12.04 -5.53
C PHE A 135 -11.48 -12.02 -7.03
N LEU A 136 -12.73 -12.23 -7.42
CA LEU A 136 -13.23 -12.05 -8.79
C LEU A 136 -14.75 -11.89 -8.70
N GLU A 137 -15.27 -10.71 -9.04
CA GLU A 137 -16.69 -10.40 -8.94
C GLU A 137 -17.21 -9.73 -10.22
N SER A 138 -18.53 -9.81 -10.41
CA SER A 138 -19.20 -9.11 -11.51
C SER A 138 -19.10 -7.58 -11.34
N PRO A 139 -19.15 -6.81 -12.44
CA PRO A 139 -19.20 -5.35 -12.38
C PRO A 139 -20.40 -4.88 -11.53
N THR A 140 -20.22 -3.84 -10.73
CA THR A 140 -21.31 -3.24 -9.93
C THR A 140 -22.14 -2.26 -10.77
N SER A 141 -23.40 -2.05 -10.36
CA SER A 141 -24.37 -1.27 -11.16
C SER A 141 -24.02 0.20 -11.35
N ASP A 142 -23.22 0.75 -10.45
CA ASP A 142 -22.69 2.11 -10.48
C ASP A 142 -21.37 2.22 -11.26
N HIS A 143 -20.76 1.08 -11.62
CA HIS A 143 -19.41 1.02 -12.21
C HIS A 143 -19.22 -0.16 -13.19
N HIS A 144 -20.12 -0.27 -14.19
CA HIS A 144 -20.14 -1.33 -15.20
C HIS A 144 -18.97 -1.34 -16.21
N TRP A 145 -17.79 -0.80 -15.92
CA TRP A 145 -16.66 -0.77 -16.86
C TRP A 145 -15.47 -1.60 -16.36
N CYS A 146 -15.69 -2.36 -15.29
CA CYS A 146 -14.64 -3.09 -14.61
C CYS A 146 -15.12 -4.46 -14.12
N ILE A 147 -14.36 -5.51 -14.43
CA ILE A 147 -14.43 -6.78 -13.71
C ILE A 147 -13.25 -6.80 -12.73
N PRO A 148 -13.48 -6.49 -11.44
CA PRO A 148 -12.40 -6.39 -10.46
C PRO A 148 -11.89 -7.77 -10.06
N PHE A 149 -10.58 -7.86 -9.83
CA PHE A 149 -9.93 -9.09 -9.39
C PHE A 149 -8.81 -8.82 -8.39
N THR A 150 -8.51 -9.84 -7.58
CA THR A 150 -7.28 -9.91 -6.78
C THR A 150 -6.64 -11.27 -6.98
N VAL A 151 -5.35 -11.27 -7.27
CA VAL A 151 -4.53 -12.47 -7.43
C VAL A 151 -3.34 -12.37 -6.49
N LYS A 152 -3.11 -13.41 -5.69
CA LYS A 152 -1.85 -13.63 -4.99
C LYS A 152 -0.97 -14.58 -5.79
N GLY A 153 0.35 -14.43 -5.75
CA GLY A 153 1.28 -15.36 -6.38
C GLY A 153 2.70 -14.83 -6.40
N ASN A 154 3.67 -15.71 -6.22
CA ASN A 154 5.09 -15.36 -6.34
C ASN A 154 5.88 -16.55 -6.92
N PRO A 155 6.60 -16.42 -8.05
CA PRO A 155 6.78 -15.22 -8.86
C PRO A 155 5.50 -14.66 -9.47
N LYS A 156 5.55 -13.39 -9.89
CA LYS A 156 4.42 -12.65 -10.46
C LYS A 156 3.70 -13.50 -11.52
N PRO A 157 2.40 -13.78 -11.35
CA PRO A 157 1.67 -14.60 -12.30
C PRO A 157 1.37 -13.85 -13.60
N ALA A 158 1.42 -14.59 -14.70
CA ALA A 158 0.83 -14.17 -15.96
C ALA A 158 -0.69 -14.34 -15.89
N LEU A 159 -1.42 -13.32 -16.34
CA LEU A 159 -2.89 -13.29 -16.35
C LEU A 159 -3.39 -13.47 -17.78
N GLN A 160 -4.42 -14.30 -17.97
CA GLN A 160 -5.08 -14.51 -19.25
C GLN A 160 -6.59 -14.57 -19.06
N TRP A 161 -7.31 -13.80 -19.85
CA TRP A 161 -8.76 -13.79 -19.85
C TRP A 161 -9.35 -14.64 -20.96
N PHE A 162 -10.51 -15.24 -20.68
CA PHE A 162 -11.36 -15.89 -21.65
C PHE A 162 -12.75 -15.26 -21.58
N TYR A 163 -13.38 -15.10 -22.74
CA TYR A 163 -14.76 -14.63 -22.89
C TYR A 163 -15.56 -15.72 -23.62
N ASN A 164 -16.59 -16.24 -22.96
CA ASN A 164 -17.41 -17.35 -23.43
C ASN A 164 -16.56 -18.56 -23.91
N GLY A 165 -15.51 -18.88 -23.14
CA GLY A 165 -14.60 -20.01 -23.41
C GLY A 165 -13.54 -19.76 -24.50
N ALA A 166 -13.56 -18.63 -25.20
CA ALA A 166 -12.53 -18.24 -26.16
C ALA A 166 -11.51 -17.29 -25.52
N ILE A 167 -10.25 -17.33 -25.95
CA ILE A 167 -9.23 -16.40 -25.47
C ILE A 167 -9.68 -14.97 -25.76
N LEU A 168 -9.72 -14.14 -24.72
CA LEU A 168 -9.98 -12.71 -24.85
C LEU A 168 -8.67 -12.02 -25.23
N ASN A 169 -8.66 -11.44 -26.42
CA ASN A 169 -7.54 -10.65 -26.90
C ASN A 169 -7.69 -9.21 -26.39
N GLU A 170 -6.73 -8.76 -25.59
CA GLU A 170 -6.72 -7.39 -25.09
C GLU A 170 -6.52 -6.37 -26.22
N SER A 171 -7.13 -5.20 -26.06
CA SER A 171 -7.12 -4.10 -27.02
C SER A 171 -7.09 -2.75 -26.29
N LYS A 172 -7.15 -1.64 -27.04
CA LYS A 172 -7.29 -0.30 -26.42
C LYS A 172 -8.61 -0.11 -25.63
N TYR A 173 -9.62 -0.93 -25.90
CA TYR A 173 -10.95 -0.82 -25.28
C TYR A 173 -11.19 -1.86 -24.19
N ILE A 174 -10.49 -2.99 -24.24
CA ILE A 174 -10.61 -4.05 -23.23
C ILE A 174 -9.20 -4.46 -22.82
N CYS A 175 -8.79 -4.12 -21.61
CA CYS A 175 -7.42 -4.39 -21.15
C CYS A 175 -7.36 -4.66 -19.65
N THR A 176 -6.41 -5.49 -19.26
CA THR A 176 -6.14 -5.79 -17.86
C THR A 176 -5.27 -4.68 -17.26
N LYS A 177 -5.75 -4.05 -16.19
CA LYS A 177 -4.99 -3.05 -15.43
C LYS A 177 -4.80 -3.49 -14.00
N ILE A 178 -3.54 -3.47 -13.55
CA ILE A 178 -3.20 -3.66 -12.14
C ILE A 178 -3.10 -2.27 -11.53
N HIS A 179 -3.93 -1.99 -10.52
CA HIS A 179 -3.99 -0.68 -9.87
C HIS A 179 -3.14 -0.63 -8.59
N VAL A 180 -3.07 -1.74 -7.85
CA VAL A 180 -2.33 -1.82 -6.58
C VAL A 180 -1.54 -3.12 -6.55
N THR A 181 -0.30 -3.03 -6.09
CA THR A 181 0.57 -4.18 -5.84
C THR A 181 1.08 -4.14 -4.41
N ASN A 182 0.83 -5.19 -3.64
CA ASN A 182 1.34 -5.36 -2.29
C ASN A 182 2.18 -6.64 -2.22
N HIS A 183 3.49 -6.51 -2.47
CA HIS A 183 4.46 -7.60 -2.53
C HIS A 183 4.06 -8.73 -3.50
N THR A 184 3.30 -9.71 -3.02
CA THR A 184 2.86 -10.90 -3.74
C THR A 184 1.38 -10.86 -4.11
N GLU A 185 0.66 -9.78 -3.78
CA GLU A 185 -0.75 -9.56 -4.07
C GLU A 185 -0.96 -8.46 -5.13
N TYR A 186 -1.80 -8.74 -6.12
CA TYR A 186 -2.07 -7.90 -7.28
C TYR A 186 -3.57 -7.62 -7.36
N HIS A 187 -3.96 -6.36 -7.13
CA HIS A 187 -5.34 -5.91 -7.29
C HIS A 187 -5.47 -5.19 -8.62
N GLY A 188 -6.48 -5.59 -9.39
CA GLY A 188 -6.67 -5.06 -10.73
C GLY A 188 -8.09 -5.17 -11.23
N CYS A 189 -8.23 -4.86 -12.50
CA CYS A 189 -9.49 -4.79 -13.20
C CYS A 189 -9.28 -5.23 -14.65
N LEU A 190 -10.16 -6.07 -15.18
CA LEU A 190 -10.38 -6.11 -16.62
C LEU A 190 -11.26 -4.92 -16.96
N GLN A 191 -10.67 -3.88 -17.54
CA GLN A 191 -11.35 -2.63 -17.85
C GLN A 191 -11.95 -2.72 -19.25
N LEU A 192 -13.23 -2.33 -19.38
CA LEU A 192 -13.96 -2.22 -20.63
C LEU A 192 -14.37 -0.76 -20.85
N ASP A 193 -14.04 -0.18 -22.00
CA ASP A 193 -14.45 1.17 -22.38
C ASP A 193 -15.85 1.14 -23.03
N ASN A 194 -16.84 1.77 -22.38
CA ASN A 194 -18.24 1.81 -22.80
C ASN A 194 -18.82 0.45 -23.22
N PRO A 195 -18.85 -0.56 -22.32
CA PRO A 195 -19.36 -1.88 -22.66
C PRO A 195 -20.86 -1.82 -22.98
N THR A 196 -21.28 -2.70 -23.88
CA THR A 196 -22.68 -2.86 -24.31
C THR A 196 -23.19 -4.25 -23.94
N HIS A 197 -24.44 -4.55 -24.26
CA HIS A 197 -24.99 -5.91 -24.10
C HIS A 197 -24.18 -7.00 -24.83
N MET A 198 -23.43 -6.64 -25.88
CA MET A 198 -22.53 -7.55 -26.59
C MET A 198 -21.32 -7.99 -25.76
N ASN A 199 -21.03 -7.28 -24.67
CA ASN A 199 -19.97 -7.65 -23.73
C ASN A 199 -20.49 -8.54 -22.60
N ASN A 200 -21.79 -8.79 -22.50
CA ASN A 200 -22.34 -9.69 -21.49
C ASN A 200 -21.87 -11.13 -21.78
N GLY A 201 -21.65 -11.90 -20.72
CA GLY A 201 -21.29 -13.32 -20.84
C GLY A 201 -20.36 -13.78 -19.73
N ASP A 202 -19.76 -14.94 -19.95
CA ASP A 202 -18.89 -15.59 -19.00
C ASP A 202 -17.44 -15.16 -19.20
N TYR A 203 -16.85 -14.61 -18.15
CA TYR A 203 -15.45 -14.20 -18.12
C TYR A 203 -14.67 -15.11 -17.18
N THR A 204 -13.61 -15.71 -17.70
CA THR A 204 -12.72 -16.58 -16.93
C THR A 204 -11.34 -15.96 -16.87
N LEU A 205 -10.82 -15.78 -15.65
CA LEU A 205 -9.44 -15.36 -15.41
C LEU A 205 -8.61 -16.59 -15.07
N ILE A 206 -7.51 -16.77 -15.80
CA ILE A 206 -6.45 -17.74 -15.48
C ILE A 206 -5.22 -16.98 -15.01
N ALA A 207 -4.73 -17.30 -13.81
CA ALA A 207 -3.45 -16.84 -13.29
C ALA A 207 -2.44 -17.99 -13.28
N LYS A 208 -1.23 -17.79 -13.80
CA LYS A 208 -0.22 -18.84 -13.91
C LYS A 208 1.19 -18.35 -13.61
N ASN A 209 1.95 -19.13 -12.84
CA ASN A 209 3.41 -19.02 -12.75
C ASN A 209 4.05 -20.41 -12.88
N GLU A 210 5.34 -20.55 -12.56
CA GLU A 210 6.07 -21.82 -12.66
C GLU A 210 5.68 -22.84 -11.56
N TYR A 211 5.03 -22.40 -10.48
CA TYR A 211 4.60 -23.24 -9.36
C TYR A 211 3.16 -23.74 -9.49
N GLY A 212 2.38 -23.16 -10.42
CA GLY A 212 1.03 -23.64 -10.68
C GLY A 212 0.16 -22.65 -11.45
N LYS A 213 -1.15 -22.95 -11.45
CA LYS A 213 -2.18 -22.09 -12.02
C LYS A 213 -3.45 -22.12 -11.16
N ASP A 214 -4.20 -21.04 -11.20
CA ASP A 214 -5.56 -20.96 -10.66
C ASP A 214 -6.50 -20.32 -11.68
N GLU A 215 -7.77 -20.66 -11.61
CA GLU A 215 -8.79 -20.30 -12.58
C GLU A 215 -10.13 -20.02 -11.88
N LYS A 216 -10.75 -18.87 -12.20
CA LYS A 216 -12.08 -18.52 -11.73
C LYS A 216 -12.91 -17.90 -12.84
N GLN A 217 -14.20 -18.23 -12.86
CA GLN A 217 -15.18 -17.72 -13.80
C GLN A 217 -16.25 -16.91 -13.08
N ILE A 218 -16.70 -15.83 -13.72
CA ILE A 218 -17.89 -15.05 -13.35
C ILE A 218 -18.76 -14.82 -14.57
N SER A 219 -20.06 -14.58 -14.36
CA SER A 219 -20.95 -14.08 -15.40
C SER A 219 -21.09 -12.57 -15.24
N ALA A 220 -20.64 -11.81 -16.23
CA ALA A 220 -20.73 -10.36 -16.23
C ALA A 220 -21.93 -9.89 -17.06
N HIS A 221 -22.68 -8.95 -16.49
CA HIS A 221 -23.76 -8.25 -17.16
C HIS A 221 -23.51 -6.75 -17.11
N PHE A 222 -23.44 -6.11 -18.27
CA PHE A 222 -23.09 -4.71 -18.43
C PHE A 222 -24.29 -3.84 -18.82
N MET A 223 -25.07 -4.28 -19.81
CA MET A 223 -26.30 -3.59 -20.24
C MET A 223 -27.36 -4.61 -20.67
N GLY A 224 -28.63 -4.27 -20.46
CA GLY A 224 -29.76 -5.06 -20.96
C GLY A 224 -29.80 -5.13 -22.49
N TRP A 225 -30.48 -6.14 -23.03
CA TRP A 225 -30.65 -6.27 -24.48
C TRP A 225 -31.63 -5.21 -25.00
N PRO A 226 -31.35 -4.58 -26.15
CA PRO A 226 -32.30 -3.65 -26.76
C PRO A 226 -33.66 -4.31 -26.97
N GLY A 227 -34.72 -3.79 -26.34
CA GLY A 227 -36.09 -4.28 -26.45
C GLY A 227 -36.55 -5.28 -25.38
N ILE A 228 -35.74 -5.55 -24.36
CA ILE A 228 -36.18 -6.25 -23.14
C ILE A 228 -36.29 -5.22 -22.02
N ASP A 229 -37.51 -4.82 -21.67
CA ASP A 229 -37.75 -3.97 -20.50
C ASP A 229 -37.50 -4.80 -19.23
N ASP A 230 -36.54 -4.38 -18.40
CA ASP A 230 -36.18 -5.00 -17.11
C ASP A 230 -37.32 -4.96 -16.04
N GLY A 231 -38.55 -4.61 -16.42
CA GLY A 231 -39.75 -4.56 -15.58
C GLY A 231 -40.60 -5.84 -15.54
N ALA A 232 -40.28 -6.82 -16.38
CA ALA A 232 -40.87 -8.15 -16.47
C ALA A 232 -40.75 -9.08 -15.24
N ASN A 233 -41.02 -8.66 -14.00
CA ASN A 233 -41.10 -9.60 -12.87
C ASN A 233 -42.35 -10.50 -13.03
N PRO A 234 -42.23 -11.83 -13.23
CA PRO A 234 -43.40 -12.70 -13.46
C PRO A 234 -44.32 -12.89 -12.24
N ASN A 235 -43.97 -12.31 -11.09
CA ASN A 235 -44.66 -12.52 -9.81
C ASN A 235 -45.50 -11.33 -9.32
N TYR A 236 -45.82 -10.35 -10.17
CA TYR A 236 -46.76 -9.28 -9.79
C TYR A 236 -47.94 -9.22 -10.78
N PRO A 237 -49.17 -9.56 -10.36
CA PRO A 237 -50.32 -9.47 -11.24
C PRO A 237 -50.67 -8.01 -11.51
N ASP A 238 -50.90 -7.72 -12.79
CA ASP A 238 -51.32 -6.42 -13.31
C ASP A 238 -52.69 -6.04 -12.71
N VAL A 239 -52.72 -5.00 -11.87
CA VAL A 239 -53.97 -4.54 -11.25
C VAL A 239 -54.64 -3.55 -12.19
N ILE A 240 -55.59 -4.04 -12.96
CA ILE A 240 -56.51 -3.23 -13.75
C ILE A 240 -57.43 -2.47 -12.79
N TYR A 241 -57.32 -1.15 -12.73
CA TYR A 241 -58.30 -0.32 -12.02
C TYR A 241 -59.57 -0.18 -12.88
N GLU A 242 -60.67 -0.75 -12.41
CA GLU A 242 -62.01 -0.53 -12.95
C GLU A 242 -62.49 0.90 -12.65
N ASP A 243 -62.94 1.58 -13.70
CA ASP A 243 -63.63 2.87 -13.69
C ASP A 243 -65.06 2.68 -13.17
N TYR A 244 -65.34 3.16 -11.96
CA TYR A 244 -66.71 3.33 -11.46
C TYR A 244 -67.04 4.82 -11.41
N GLY A 245 -67.89 5.23 -12.36
CA GLY A 245 -68.52 6.55 -12.34
C GLY A 245 -69.46 6.73 -11.15
N THR A 246 -69.52 7.96 -10.66
CA THR A 246 -70.66 8.46 -9.87
C THR A 246 -71.00 9.88 -10.30
N ALA A 247 -72.24 10.07 -10.72
CA ALA A 247 -72.90 11.36 -10.85
C ALA A 247 -73.65 11.70 -9.56
N ALA A 248 -73.61 12.96 -9.11
CA ALA A 248 -74.75 13.77 -8.66
C ALA A 248 -74.29 15.02 -7.86
N ASN A 249 -74.55 16.18 -8.45
CA ASN A 249 -75.20 17.40 -7.92
C ASN A 249 -74.97 17.82 -6.45
N ASP A 250 -74.45 19.04 -6.22
CA ASP A 250 -75.18 20.08 -5.45
C ASP A 250 -74.68 21.52 -5.68
N ILE A 251 -75.60 22.46 -5.44
CA ILE A 251 -75.68 23.90 -5.75
C ILE A 251 -75.15 24.77 -4.60
N GLY A 252 -74.56 25.95 -4.88
CA GLY A 252 -74.61 27.11 -3.95
C GLY A 252 -73.37 28.01 -3.75
N ASP A 253 -73.22 29.00 -4.65
CA ASP A 253 -72.93 30.45 -4.46
C ASP A 253 -71.78 31.09 -3.62
N THR A 254 -71.12 32.05 -4.29
CA THR A 254 -70.40 33.30 -3.89
C THR A 254 -69.25 33.34 -2.83
N THR A 255 -68.02 33.68 -3.27
CA THR A 255 -67.38 35.04 -3.20
C THR A 255 -65.84 34.98 -3.33
N ASN A 256 -65.27 35.89 -4.15
CA ASN A 256 -63.93 36.51 -4.14
C ASN A 256 -62.74 35.76 -3.48
N ARG A 257 -61.55 35.60 -4.12
CA ARG A 257 -60.75 36.61 -4.82
C ARG A 257 -59.48 35.94 -5.41
N SER A 258 -58.86 36.67 -6.37
CA SER A 258 -57.46 36.64 -6.83
C SER A 258 -56.97 35.57 -7.84
N ASN A 259 -57.19 35.86 -9.13
CA ASN A 259 -56.19 36.21 -10.19
C ASN A 259 -55.03 35.22 -10.54
N PRO A 260 -54.32 35.41 -11.67
CA PRO A 260 -54.50 34.60 -12.88
C PRO A 260 -53.21 33.86 -13.29
N SER A 261 -53.28 32.94 -14.25
CA SER A 261 -52.42 32.96 -15.46
C SER A 261 -52.57 31.67 -16.28
N THR A 262 -53.20 31.84 -17.44
CA THR A 262 -52.93 31.07 -18.66
C THR A 262 -51.46 31.23 -19.05
N GLY A 263 -50.83 30.12 -19.42
CA GLY A 263 -49.51 30.15 -20.06
C GLY A 263 -49.54 30.82 -21.43
N VAL A 264 -48.35 31.16 -21.92
CA VAL A 264 -47.77 30.67 -23.19
C VAL A 264 -46.38 31.29 -23.37
N ALA A 265 -45.42 30.38 -23.61
CA ALA A 265 -44.12 30.45 -24.27
C ALA A 265 -43.33 31.77 -24.37
N ASP A 266 -42.06 31.73 -23.94
CA ASP A 266 -40.96 32.01 -24.88
C ASP A 266 -39.63 31.38 -24.43
N THR A 267 -38.93 30.82 -25.41
CA THR A 267 -37.56 30.35 -25.42
C THR A 267 -36.56 31.48 -25.20
N THR A 268 -35.72 31.41 -24.16
CA THR A 268 -34.34 31.94 -24.21
C THR A 268 -33.47 31.26 -23.15
N GLY A 269 -32.30 30.79 -23.57
CA GLY A 269 -31.31 30.21 -22.67
C GLY A 269 -30.92 31.18 -21.55
N ARG A 270 -30.93 30.66 -20.32
CA ARG A 270 -30.17 31.18 -19.19
C ARG A 270 -30.09 30.07 -18.15
N GLU A 271 -28.91 29.52 -17.97
CA GLU A 271 -28.60 28.67 -16.83
C GLU A 271 -28.80 29.47 -15.54
N HIS A 272 -29.94 29.29 -14.89
CA HIS A 272 -30.14 29.78 -13.54
C HIS A 272 -29.53 28.75 -12.59
N LEU A 273 -28.25 28.94 -12.25
CA LEU A 273 -27.67 28.27 -11.09
C LEU A 273 -28.58 28.55 -9.89
N SER A 274 -29.04 27.48 -9.23
CA SER A 274 -29.87 27.61 -8.03
C SER A 274 -29.13 28.43 -6.98
N VAL A 275 -29.86 29.19 -6.16
CA VAL A 275 -29.27 29.96 -5.04
C VAL A 275 -28.41 29.05 -4.16
N TYR A 276 -28.79 27.79 -4.04
CA TYR A 276 -28.03 26.75 -3.35
C TYR A 276 -26.65 26.50 -4.00
N ALA A 277 -26.59 26.34 -5.32
CA ALA A 277 -25.33 26.15 -6.04
C ALA A 277 -24.39 27.36 -5.88
N VAL A 278 -24.93 28.58 -5.90
CA VAL A 278 -24.14 29.81 -5.69
C VAL A 278 -23.57 29.87 -4.26
N VAL A 279 -24.36 29.50 -3.25
CA VAL A 279 -23.91 29.46 -1.85
C VAL A 279 -22.83 28.39 -1.64
N VAL A 280 -23.00 27.21 -2.25
CA VAL A 280 -21.99 26.14 -2.17
C VAL A 280 -20.69 26.57 -2.84
N ILE A 281 -20.74 27.14 -4.05
CA ILE A 281 -19.55 27.63 -4.75
C ILE A 281 -18.86 28.73 -3.95
N ALA A 282 -19.61 29.69 -3.40
CA ALA A 282 -19.05 30.75 -2.56
C ALA A 282 -18.36 30.19 -1.29
N SER A 283 -18.94 29.15 -0.67
CA SER A 283 -18.35 28.49 0.51
C SER A 283 -17.06 27.74 0.18
N VAL A 284 -17.01 27.04 -0.96
CA VAL A 284 -15.82 26.30 -1.42
C VAL A 284 -14.70 27.26 -1.79
N VAL A 285 -15.02 28.35 -2.50
CA VAL A 285 -14.04 29.39 -2.87
C VAL A 285 -13.50 30.08 -1.61
N GLY A 286 -14.36 30.39 -0.65
CA GLY A 286 -13.95 30.95 0.65
C GLY A 286 -13.01 30.03 1.42
N PHE A 287 -13.31 28.73 1.47
CA PHE A 287 -12.44 27.74 2.13
C PHE A 287 -11.08 27.62 1.41
N CYS A 288 -11.06 27.59 0.08
CA CYS A 288 -9.82 27.52 -0.70
C CYS A 288 -8.94 28.75 -0.46
N LEU A 289 -9.52 29.95 -0.39
CA LEU A 289 -8.78 31.19 -0.10
C LEU A 289 -8.19 31.18 1.32
N LEU A 290 -8.90 30.66 2.30
CA LEU A 290 -8.38 30.52 3.68
C LEU A 290 -7.20 29.54 3.74
N VAL A 291 -7.29 28.40 3.04
CA VAL A 291 -6.19 27.43 2.94
C VAL A 291 -4.98 28.07 2.26
N MET A 292 -5.17 28.79 1.14
CA MET A 292 -4.08 29.49 0.45
C MET A 292 -3.41 30.55 1.32
N LEU A 293 -4.19 31.35 2.07
CA LEU A 293 -3.65 32.34 3.00
C LEU A 293 -2.89 31.68 4.16
N PHE A 294 -3.34 30.52 4.63
CA PHE A 294 -2.64 29.74 5.65
C PHE A 294 -1.31 29.18 5.13
N LEU A 295 -1.29 28.64 3.91
CA LEU A 295 -0.05 28.16 3.26
C LEU A 295 0.94 29.30 3.00
N LEU A 296 0.46 30.48 2.57
CA LEU A 296 1.30 31.67 2.42
C LEU A 296 1.87 32.16 3.75
N LYS A 297 1.09 32.05 4.84
CA LYS A 297 1.56 32.39 6.19
C LYS A 297 2.62 31.40 6.67
N LEU A 298 2.46 30.10 6.41
CA LEU A 298 3.49 29.08 6.68
C LEU A 298 4.77 29.31 5.86
N ALA A 299 4.62 29.65 4.57
CA ALA A 299 5.76 29.98 3.71
C ALA A 299 6.53 31.21 4.20
N ARG A 300 5.83 32.23 4.74
CA ARG A 300 6.46 33.44 5.29
C ARG A 300 7.21 33.20 6.60
N HIS A 301 6.87 32.14 7.34
CA HIS A 301 7.55 31.74 8.57
C HIS A 301 8.65 30.70 8.38
N SER A 302 8.78 30.11 7.17
CA SER A 302 9.85 29.18 6.85
C SER A 302 11.14 29.91 6.47
N LYS A 303 12.02 30.14 7.46
CA LYS A 303 13.44 30.45 7.21
C LYS A 303 14.18 29.16 6.86
N PHE A 304 13.97 28.63 5.65
CA PHE A 304 14.90 27.65 5.07
C PHE A 304 15.79 28.35 4.06
N GLY A 305 17.04 28.60 4.47
CA GLY A 305 18.07 29.19 3.64
C GLY A 305 18.47 28.25 2.50
N MET A 306 18.35 28.75 1.26
CA MET A 306 18.97 28.12 0.09
C MET A 306 20.49 28.25 0.20
N LYS A 307 21.22 27.15 0.42
CA LYS A 307 22.65 27.06 0.08
C LYS A 307 22.75 26.70 -1.40
N GLY A 308 23.42 27.56 -2.17
CA GLY A 308 23.60 27.43 -3.61
C GLY A 308 24.43 26.20 -3.99
N PHE A 309 23.97 25.49 -5.02
CA PHE A 309 24.77 24.53 -5.76
C PHE A 309 25.57 25.30 -6.83
N VAL A 310 26.89 25.35 -6.67
CA VAL A 310 27.82 25.81 -7.69
C VAL A 310 28.27 24.60 -8.51
N LEU A 311 27.95 24.60 -9.80
CA LEU A 311 28.37 23.60 -10.77
C LEU A 311 29.75 23.99 -11.33
N PHE A 312 30.83 23.32 -10.91
CA PHE A 312 32.13 23.42 -11.60
C PHE A 312 32.26 22.26 -12.58
N HIS A 313 32.12 22.56 -13.87
CA HIS A 313 32.65 21.74 -14.96
C HIS A 313 34.10 22.17 -15.19
N LYS A 314 35.07 21.25 -15.05
CA LYS A 314 36.45 21.47 -15.50
C LYS A 314 36.87 20.26 -16.34
N ILE A 315 36.96 20.49 -17.64
CA ILE A 315 37.55 19.60 -18.65
C ILE A 315 39.08 19.68 -18.48
N PRO A 316 39.83 18.57 -18.51
CA PRO A 316 41.25 18.59 -18.81
C PRO A 316 41.47 18.37 -20.31
N LEU A 317 42.21 19.29 -20.92
CA LEU A 317 42.93 19.09 -22.18
C LEU A 317 44.33 18.55 -21.89
N ASP A 318 44.76 17.68 -22.79
CA ASP A 318 46.11 17.22 -23.14
C ASP A 318 46.90 16.28 -22.21
N GLY A 319 47.36 15.19 -22.83
CA GLY A 319 48.24 14.15 -22.32
C GLY A 319 48.02 12.84 -23.06
#